data_AF-A0A381X6P7-F1
#
_entry.id   AF-A0A381X6P7-F1
#
_cell.length_a   1.000
_cell.length_b   1.000
_cell.length_c   1.000
_cell.angle_alpha   90.00
_cell.angle_beta   90.00
_cell.angle_gamma   90.00
#
_symmetry.space_group_name_H-M   'P 1'
#
loop_
_entity.id
_entity.type
_entity.pdbx_description
1 polymer ?
#
loop_
_entity_poly.entity_id
_entity_poly.type
_entity_poly.pdbx_seq_one_letter_code
_entity_poly.pdbx_strand_id
1 'polypeptide(L)' 'MRIAVLVKAVVEPESRIELGTDGEVQRANFRYELNEYDLYAVEEGI' A
#
# COMPACT_ATOMS: atom_id res chain seq x y z
N MET A 1 -26.01 11.58 -6.68
CA MET A 1 -25.31 10.33 -7.05
C MET A 1 -24.20 10.10 -6.03
N ARG A 2 -23.92 8.86 -5.62
CA ARG A 2 -22.79 8.54 -4.72
C ARG A 2 -21.93 7.49 -5.41
N ILE A 3 -20.61 7.66 -5.36
CA ILE A 3 -19.62 6.74 -5.93
C ILE A 3 -18.83 6.15 -4.77
N ALA A 4 -18.62 4.83 -4.81
CA ALA A 4 -17.78 4.13 -3.84
C ALA A 4 -16.53 3.63 -4.56
N VAL A 5 -15.36 3.94 -4.01
CA VAL A 5 -14.05 3.55 -4.55
C VAL A 5 -13.39 2.57 -3.58
N LEU A 6 -12.95 1.42 -4.09
CA LEU A 6 -12.14 0.46 -3.34
C LEU A 6 -10.69 0.92 -3.39
N VAL A 7 -10.05 0.99 -2.23
CA VAL A 7 -8.65 1.42 -2.11
C VAL A 7 -7.83 0.42 -1.32
N LYS A 8 -6.55 0.32 -1.67
CA LYS A 8 -5.56 -0.57 -1.06
C LYS A 8 -4.34 0.24 -0.62
N ALA A 9 -3.91 0.01 0.62
CA ALA A 9 -2.58 0.41 1.07
C ALA A 9 -1.55 -0.58 0.52
N VAL A 10 -0.60 -0.06 -0.27
CA VAL A 10 0.60 -0.79 -0.70
C VAL A 10 1.75 -0.49 0.24
N VAL A 11 2.80 -1.31 0.13
CA VAL A 11 3.94 -1.24 1.04
C VAL A 11 5.18 -1.05 0.20
N GLU A 12 5.87 0.07 0.39
CA GLU A 12 7.17 0.34 -0.21
C GLU A 12 8.26 0.08 0.83
N PRO A 13 9.16 -0.88 0.57
CA PRO A 13 10.26 -1.14 1.48
C PRO A 13 11.33 -0.06 1.30
N GLU A 14 11.66 0.66 2.37
CA GLU A 14 12.72 1.69 2.36
C GLU A 14 14.13 1.08 2.26
N SER A 15 14.24 -0.23 2.49
CA SER A 15 15.46 -1.01 2.40
C SER A 15 15.18 -2.38 1.77
N ARG A 16 16.21 -3.24 1.67
CA ARG A 16 16.00 -4.65 1.32
C ARG A 16 14.98 -5.30 2.27
N ILE A 17 14.10 -6.13 1.72
CA ILE A 17 13.14 -6.93 2.50
C ILE A 17 13.91 -8.04 3.21
N GLU A 18 13.73 -8.11 4.53
CA GLU A 18 14.32 -9.13 5.38
C GLU A 18 13.24 -10.04 5.96
N LEU A 19 13.58 -11.32 6.13
CA LEU A 19 12.74 -12.29 6.81
C LEU A 19 13.19 -12.43 8.26
N GLY A 20 12.23 -12.55 9.18
CA GLY A 20 12.44 -12.89 10.57
C GLY A 20 12.88 -14.35 10.73
N THR A 21 13.29 -14.70 11.94
CA THR A 21 13.67 -16.08 12.30
C THR A 21 12.51 -17.07 12.24
N ASP A 22 11.28 -16.56 12.25
CA ASP A 22 10.01 -17.25 12.06
C ASP A 22 9.57 -17.32 10.58
N GLY A 23 10.33 -16.72 9.67
CA GLY A 23 10.00 -16.64 8.24
C GLY A 23 9.00 -15.53 7.89
N GLU A 24 8.59 -14.71 8.85
CA GLU A 24 7.72 -13.56 8.61
C GLU A 24 8.49 -12.40 8.00
N VAL A 25 7.83 -11.59 7.17
CA VAL A 25 8.45 -10.40 6.60
C VAL A 25 8.63 -9.35 7.68
N GLN A 26 9.87 -8.88 7.89
CA GLN A 26 10.15 -7.79 8.82
C GLN A 26 9.64 -6.47 8.25
N ARG A 27 8.57 -5.93 8.84
CA ARG A 27 7.87 -4.72 8.37
C ARG A 27 8.40 -3.42 8.99
N ALA A 28 9.51 -3.47 9.73
CA ALA A 28 10.05 -2.31 10.43
C ALA A 28 10.46 -1.16 9.49
N ASN A 29 10.84 -1.48 8.24
CA ASN A 29 11.32 -0.52 7.24
C ASN A 29 10.30 -0.29 6.11
N PHE A 30 9.02 -0.48 6.40
CA PHE A 30 7.96 -0.41 5.40
C PHE A 30 7.20 0.91 5.51
N ARG A 31 7.16 1.67 4.41
CA ARG A 31 6.28 2.83 4.27
C ARG A 31 4.99 2.40 3.61
N TYR A 32 3.86 2.76 4.20
CA TYR A 32 2.55 2.49 3.63
C TYR A 32 2.12 3.67 2.76
N GLU A 33 1.70 3.37 1.54
CA GLU A 33 1.21 4.36 0.57
C GLU A 33 -0.10 3.90 -0.04
N LEU A 34 -0.89 4.84 -0.56
CA LEU A 34 -2.03 4.47 -1.38
C LEU A 34 -1.50 3.89 -2.69
N ASN A 35 -2.11 2.82 -3.17
CA ASN A 35 -1.82 2.30 -4.49
C ASN A 35 -1.99 3.40 -5.56
N GLU A 36 -1.06 3.50 -6.49
CA GLU A 36 -1.08 4.51 -7.56
C GLU A 36 -2.38 4.42 -8.38
N TYR A 37 -2.83 3.21 -8.70
CA TYR A 37 -4.09 2.99 -9.42
C TYR A 37 -5.31 3.51 -8.66
N ASP A 38 -5.27 3.45 -7.34
CA ASP A 38 -6.37 3.89 -6.49
C ASP A 38 -6.37 5.42 -6.37
N LEU A 39 -5.23 6.10 -6.54
CA LEU A 39 -5.18 7.56 -6.64
C LEU A 39 -5.96 8.05 -7.87
N TYR A 40 -5.75 7.44 -9.04
CA TYR A 40 -6.51 7.78 -10.24
C TYR A 40 -8.01 7.46 -10.08
N ALA A 41 -8.34 6.33 -9.43
CA ALA A 41 -9.74 5.96 -9.19
C ALA A 41 -10.46 6.93 -8.24
N VAL A 42 -9.73 7.52 -7.28
CA VAL A 42 -10.24 8.59 -6.43
C VAL A 42 -10.40 9.89 -7.22
N GLU A 43 -9.43 10.26 -8.05
CA GLU A 43 -9.49 11.47 -8.88
C GLU A 43 -10.69 11.48 -9.84
N GLU A 44 -10.95 10.37 -10.54
CA GLU A 44 -12.12 10.22 -11.43
C GLU A 44 -13.46 10.19 -10.67
N GLY A 45 -13.43 9.88 -9.38
CA GLY A 45 -14.61 9.82 -8.52
C GLY A 45 -14.97 11.15 -7.81
N ILE A 46 -14.08 12.15 -7.84
CA ILE A 46 -14.26 13.50 -7.29
C ILE A 46 -15.02 14.37 -8.29
#